data_AF-A0A9D4L9G4-F1
#
_entry.id   AF-A0A9D4L9G4-F1
#
_cell.length_a   1.000
_cell.length_b   1.000
_cell.length_c   1.000
_cell.angle_alpha   90.00
_cell.angle_beta   90.00
_cell.angle_gamma   90.00
#
_symmetry.space_group_name_H-M   'P 1'
#
loop_
_entity.id
_entity.type
_entity.pdbx_description
1 polymer ?
#
loop_
_entity_poly.entity_id
_entity_poly.type
_entity_poly.pdbx_seq_one_letter_code
_entity_poly.pdbx_strand_id
1 'polypeptide(L)'
;MSPKVISFVCLLICVLCFQHCSATEKTENVEEKKEEKVDDKKLEYAKGSLCGYCEYCAFCKLCDEQCPCESSPKQPNCHMCKYCKFCYLCKVCDSICQPGGIIDTVTAAMVNALPSVNRDEVDKDIEGAKSWIDAKKDEL
;
A
#
# COMPACT_ATOMS: atom_id res chain seq x y z
N MET A 1 39.04 -2.68 -25.46
CA MET A 1 37.71 -2.04 -25.44
C MET A 1 37.81 -0.80 -24.54
N SER A 2 37.69 0.41 -25.08
CA SER A 2 37.94 1.65 -24.33
C SER A 2 36.75 2.00 -23.42
N PRO A 3 36.94 2.63 -22.24
CA PRO A 3 35.86 2.93 -21.29
C PRO A 3 34.74 3.81 -21.88
N LYS A 4 35.07 4.60 -22.92
CA LYS A 4 34.09 5.38 -23.68
C LYS A 4 33.10 4.49 -24.46
N VAL A 5 33.56 3.34 -24.99
CA VAL A 5 32.73 2.43 -25.80
C VAL A 5 31.68 1.72 -24.95
N ILE A 6 32.02 1.37 -23.70
CA ILE A 6 31.10 0.73 -22.75
C ILE A 6 29.96 1.68 -22.35
N SER A 7 30.26 2.97 -22.17
CA SER A 7 29.27 4.00 -21.84
C SER A 7 28.26 4.23 -22.98
N PHE A 8 28.72 4.25 -24.24
CA PHE A 8 27.82 4.39 -25.40
C PHE A 8 26.95 3.15 -25.61
N VAL A 9 27.48 1.95 -25.37
CA VAL A 9 26.70 0.70 -25.47
C VAL A 9 25.62 0.65 -24.40
N CYS A 10 25.90 1.09 -23.16
CA CYS A 10 24.91 1.13 -22.09
C CYS A 10 23.79 2.15 -22.39
N LEU A 11 24.14 3.31 -22.94
CA LEU A 11 23.18 4.34 -23.37
C LEU A 11 22.29 3.85 -24.51
N LEU A 12 22.86 3.15 -25.50
CA LEU A 12 22.11 2.55 -26.61
C LEU A 12 21.15 1.45 -26.13
N ILE A 13 21.59 0.59 -25.21
CA ILE A 13 20.72 -0.46 -24.64
C ILE A 13 19.57 0.16 -23.84
N CYS A 14 19.82 1.20 -23.04
CA CYS A 14 18.76 1.93 -22.34
C CYS A 14 17.75 2.53 -23.32
N VAL A 15 18.20 3.20 -24.39
CA VAL A 15 17.32 3.80 -25.41
C VAL A 15 16.50 2.72 -26.15
N LEU A 16 17.09 1.57 -26.47
CA LEU A 16 16.39 0.45 -27.10
C LEU A 16 15.36 -0.21 -26.16
N CYS A 17 15.63 -0.27 -24.86
CA CYS A 17 14.65 -0.70 -23.85
C CYS A 17 13.48 0.28 -23.70
N PHE A 18 13.72 1.59 -23.80
CA PHE A 18 12.65 2.60 -23.81
C PHE A 18 11.74 2.47 -25.05
N GLN A 19 12.29 2.11 -26.22
CA GLN A 19 11.51 1.99 -27.46
C GLN A 19 10.58 0.77 -27.52
N HIS A 20 10.88 -0.33 -26.81
CA HIS A 20 9.99 -1.51 -26.78
C HIS A 20 8.82 -1.39 -25.81
N CYS A 21 8.74 -0.32 -25.01
CA CYS A 21 7.70 -0.15 -23.99
C CYS A 21 6.47 0.65 -24.48
N SER A 22 6.43 1.12 -25.73
CA SER A 22 5.34 1.96 -26.23
C SER A 22 4.80 1.49 -27.59
N ALA A 23 3.81 0.61 -27.54
CA ALA A 23 2.78 0.45 -28.56
C ALA A 23 1.49 0.13 -27.79
N THR A 24 0.65 1.12 -27.51
CA THR A 24 -0.43 1.52 -28.43
C THR A 24 -0.72 3.02 -28.37
N GLU A 25 -0.67 3.67 -29.53
CA GLU A 25 -1.17 5.04 -29.76
C GLU A 25 -2.70 5.06 -29.82
N LYS A 26 -3.32 6.01 -29.12
CA LYS A 26 -4.45 6.81 -29.63
C LYS A 26 -4.31 8.24 -29.12
N THR A 27 -3.91 9.09 -30.06
CA THR A 27 -4.30 10.50 -30.28
C THR A 27 -4.31 11.47 -29.10
N GLU A 28 -3.43 12.48 -29.21
CA GLU A 28 -3.48 13.74 -28.49
C GLU A 28 -4.82 14.46 -28.75
N ASN A 29 -5.57 14.72 -27.68
CA ASN A 29 -6.35 15.94 -27.54
C ASN A 29 -5.88 16.59 -26.24
N VAL A 30 -5.21 17.74 -26.36
CA VAL A 30 -4.84 18.58 -25.23
C VAL A 30 -6.12 19.26 -24.76
N GLU A 31 -6.90 18.53 -23.96
CA GLU A 31 -7.83 19.16 -23.03
C GLU A 31 -7.03 19.50 -21.78
N GLU A 32 -6.95 20.81 -21.50
CA GLU A 32 -6.55 21.35 -20.21
C GLU A 32 -7.14 20.45 -19.12
N LYS A 33 -6.25 19.74 -18.39
CA LYS A 33 -6.65 19.01 -17.19
C LYS A 33 -7.22 20.06 -16.25
N LYS A 34 -8.54 20.24 -16.31
CA LYS A 34 -9.32 20.71 -15.18
C LYS A 34 -8.76 19.94 -13.99
N GLU A 35 -8.38 20.69 -12.98
CA GLU A 35 -8.39 20.20 -11.61
C GLU A 35 -9.79 19.62 -11.40
N GLU A 36 -9.96 18.34 -11.75
CA GLU A 36 -11.04 17.54 -11.23
C GLU A 36 -10.81 17.60 -9.74
N LYS A 37 -11.68 18.39 -9.08
CA LYS A 37 -11.91 18.29 -7.66
C LYS A 37 -11.95 16.81 -7.36
N VAL A 38 -10.88 16.33 -6.73
CA VAL A 38 -10.86 15.02 -6.10
C VAL A 38 -12.00 15.12 -5.11
N ASP A 39 -13.10 14.47 -5.49
CA ASP A 39 -14.24 14.23 -4.62
C ASP A 39 -13.64 13.77 -3.28
N ASP A 40 -14.07 14.36 -2.15
CA ASP A 40 -13.60 14.04 -0.79
C ASP A 40 -13.91 12.58 -0.37
N LYS A 41 -14.05 11.66 -1.32
CA LYS A 41 -13.85 10.23 -1.10
C LYS A 41 -12.41 10.03 -0.70
N LYS A 42 -12.20 9.77 0.59
CA LYS A 42 -10.96 9.26 1.18
C LYS A 42 -10.28 8.31 0.18
N LEU A 43 -9.19 8.77 -0.44
CA LEU A 43 -8.38 7.92 -1.31
C LEU A 43 -7.90 6.74 -0.46
N GLU A 44 -8.23 5.53 -0.88
CA GLU A 44 -7.81 4.31 -0.19
C GLU A 44 -6.49 3.79 -0.77
N TYR A 45 -5.70 3.12 0.07
CA TYR A 45 -4.46 2.48 -0.35
C TYR A 45 -4.73 1.33 -1.33
N ALA A 46 -3.77 1.05 -2.21
CA ALA A 46 -3.86 -0.08 -3.12
C ALA A 46 -3.99 -1.41 -2.36
N LYS A 47 -4.86 -2.32 -2.83
CA LYS A 47 -5.09 -3.62 -2.16
C LYS A 47 -3.81 -4.44 -2.06
N GLY A 48 -3.53 -4.98 -0.87
CA GLY A 48 -2.28 -5.69 -0.57
C GLY A 48 -1.02 -4.80 -0.51
N SER A 49 -1.16 -3.47 -0.55
CA SER A 49 -0.07 -2.54 -0.24
C SER A 49 0.34 -2.65 1.22
N LEU A 50 1.63 -2.46 1.50
CA LEU A 50 2.11 -2.30 2.87
C LEU A 50 1.57 -1.03 3.52
N CYS A 51 1.25 0.00 2.73
CA CYS A 51 0.68 1.25 3.22
C CYS A 51 -0.77 1.09 3.70
N GLY A 52 -1.51 0.08 3.22
CA GLY A 52 -2.84 -0.25 3.76
C GLY A 52 -2.82 -0.53 5.26
N TYR A 53 -1.68 -1.02 5.78
CA TYR A 53 -1.48 -1.23 7.20
C TYR A 53 -1.51 0.07 8.03
N CYS A 54 -1.27 1.23 7.42
CA CYS A 54 -1.32 2.51 8.12
C CYS A 54 -2.72 2.81 8.68
N GLU A 55 -3.79 2.32 8.06
CA GLU A 55 -5.16 2.43 8.60
C GLU A 55 -5.34 1.64 9.90
N TYR A 56 -4.53 0.59 10.08
CA TYR A 56 -4.55 -0.27 11.26
C TYR A 56 -3.74 0.32 12.43
N CYS A 57 -2.97 1.39 12.25
CA CYS A 57 -2.13 1.95 13.32
C CYS A 57 -2.92 2.37 14.57
N ALA A 58 -4.21 2.70 14.44
CA ALA A 58 -5.10 2.94 15.56
C ALA A 58 -5.21 1.72 16.51
N PHE A 59 -5.12 0.50 15.97
CA PHE A 59 -5.14 -0.73 16.77
C PHE A 59 -3.83 -1.04 17.48
N CYS A 60 -2.71 -0.39 17.14
CA CYS A 60 -1.44 -0.72 17.78
C CYS A 60 -1.45 -0.44 19.29
N LYS A 61 -2.30 0.49 19.77
CA LYS A 61 -2.53 0.65 21.23
C LYS A 61 -3.15 -0.59 21.86
N LEU A 62 -4.04 -1.28 21.13
CA LEU A 62 -4.65 -2.54 21.58
C LEU A 62 -3.65 -3.70 21.67
N CYS A 63 -2.62 -3.69 20.83
CA CYS A 63 -1.58 -4.71 20.84
C CYS A 63 -0.83 -4.77 22.18
N ASP A 64 -0.60 -3.60 22.80
CA ASP A 64 0.15 -3.51 24.06
C ASP A 64 -0.68 -3.96 25.26
N GLU A 65 -2.01 -3.78 25.21
CA GLU A 65 -2.89 -4.03 26.35
C GLU A 65 -3.68 -5.34 26.26
N GLN A 66 -3.98 -5.81 25.05
CA GLN A 66 -4.98 -6.86 24.83
C GLN A 66 -4.46 -8.05 24.03
N CYS A 67 -3.21 -8.06 23.54
CA CYS A 67 -2.65 -9.20 22.82
C CYS A 67 -1.58 -9.96 23.66
N PRO A 68 -1.53 -11.30 23.60
CA PRO A 68 -2.49 -12.20 22.94
C PRO A 68 -3.83 -12.30 23.69
N CYS A 69 -4.93 -12.57 22.96
CA CYS A 69 -6.25 -12.76 23.56
C CYS A 69 -7.05 -13.90 22.92
N GLU A 70 -8.13 -14.28 23.61
CA GLU A 70 -9.13 -15.23 23.15
C GLU A 70 -10.36 -14.49 22.61
N SER A 71 -10.85 -14.91 21.44
CA SER A 71 -12.02 -14.31 20.81
C SER A 71 -13.24 -14.34 21.73
N SER A 72 -13.79 -13.17 22.03
CA SER A 72 -14.98 -13.02 22.88
C SER A 72 -15.83 -11.82 22.42
N PRO A 73 -17.09 -11.70 22.87
CA PRO A 73 -17.90 -10.51 22.57
C PRO A 73 -17.28 -9.20 23.06
N LYS A 74 -16.42 -9.27 24.10
CA LYS A 74 -15.69 -8.11 24.62
C LYS A 74 -14.43 -7.80 23.81
N GLN A 75 -13.88 -8.80 23.13
CA GLN A 75 -12.65 -8.72 22.32
C GLN A 75 -12.89 -9.38 20.95
N PRO A 76 -13.76 -8.80 20.09
CA PRO A 76 -14.14 -9.40 18.82
C PRO A 76 -12.98 -9.42 17.80
N ASN A 77 -11.96 -8.58 18.00
CA ASN A 77 -10.85 -8.40 17.06
C ASN A 77 -9.56 -9.14 17.46
N CYS A 78 -9.61 -10.18 18.31
CA CYS A 78 -8.42 -10.96 18.68
C CYS A 78 -7.69 -11.57 17.48
N HIS A 79 -8.41 -11.87 16.38
CA HIS A 79 -7.80 -12.33 15.13
C HIS A 79 -6.80 -11.33 14.54
N MET A 80 -6.90 -10.04 14.91
CA MET A 80 -6.00 -9.00 14.47
C MET A 80 -4.65 -9.00 15.21
N CYS A 81 -4.52 -9.68 16.36
CA CYS A 81 -3.26 -9.74 17.11
C CYS A 81 -2.08 -10.29 16.28
N LYS A 82 -2.35 -11.12 15.25
CA LYS A 82 -1.31 -11.64 14.34
C LYS A 82 -0.60 -10.55 13.54
N TYR A 83 -1.20 -9.35 13.48
CA TYR A 83 -0.66 -8.18 12.80
C TYR A 83 0.11 -7.22 13.71
N CYS A 84 0.12 -7.41 15.04
CA CYS A 84 0.85 -6.53 15.97
C CYS A 84 2.36 -6.45 15.68
N LYS A 85 2.93 -7.50 15.10
CA LYS A 85 4.34 -7.53 14.66
C LYS A 85 4.68 -6.48 13.60
N PHE A 86 3.68 -5.85 12.98
CA PHE A 86 3.85 -4.83 11.96
C PHE A 86 3.71 -3.40 12.49
N CYS A 87 3.37 -3.20 13.78
CA CYS A 87 3.18 -1.87 14.37
C CYS A 87 4.41 -0.95 14.28
N TYR A 88 5.61 -1.51 14.10
CA TYR A 88 6.82 -0.72 13.85
C TYR A 88 6.73 0.12 12.55
N LEU A 89 5.91 -0.31 11.57
CA LEU A 89 5.68 0.41 10.32
C LEU A 89 4.89 1.71 10.52
N CYS A 90 4.10 1.81 11.59
CA CYS A 90 3.32 3.02 11.88
C CYS A 90 4.18 4.27 12.05
N LYS A 91 5.43 4.11 12.52
CA LYS A 91 6.36 5.23 12.71
C LYS A 91 6.75 5.93 11.41
N VAL A 92 6.60 5.25 10.27
CA VAL A 92 7.02 5.76 8.96
C VAL A 92 5.84 6.07 8.04
N CYS A 93 4.62 5.67 8.40
CA CYS A 93 3.42 5.84 7.58
C CYS A 93 3.25 7.27 7.06
N ASP A 94 3.29 8.27 7.95
CA ASP A 94 3.09 9.68 7.56
C ASP A 94 4.19 10.21 6.61
N SER A 95 5.35 9.55 6.59
CA SER A 95 6.50 9.99 5.79
C SER A 95 6.65 9.25 4.47
N ILE A 96 6.17 8.01 4.35
CA ILE A 96 6.42 7.16 3.18
C ILE A 96 5.16 6.72 2.44
N CYS A 97 4.00 6.80 3.09
CA CYS A 97 2.75 6.30 2.56
C CYS A 97 1.83 7.45 2.18
N GLN A 98 1.40 7.43 0.92
CA GLN A 98 0.33 8.26 0.41
C GLN A 98 -0.57 7.37 -0.44
N PRO A 99 -1.90 7.42 -0.27
CA PRO A 99 -2.83 6.66 -1.12
C PRO A 99 -2.57 6.92 -2.60
N GLY A 100 -2.41 5.85 -3.40
CA GLY A 100 -2.05 5.93 -4.82
C GLY A 100 -0.62 6.38 -5.10
N GLY A 101 0.19 6.59 -4.06
CA GLY A 101 1.60 6.97 -4.18
C GLY A 101 2.48 5.85 -4.74
N ILE A 102 3.75 6.18 -4.99
CA ILE A 102 4.74 5.24 -5.55
C ILE A 102 4.94 4.04 -4.62
N ILE A 103 5.17 4.29 -3.33
CA ILE A 103 5.38 3.22 -2.34
C ILE A 103 4.13 2.36 -2.22
N ASP A 104 2.96 2.98 -2.17
CA ASP A 104 1.67 2.27 -2.12
C ASP A 104 1.50 1.32 -3.31
N THR A 105 1.72 1.83 -4.53
CA THR A 105 1.55 1.07 -5.77
C THR A 105 2.60 -0.02 -5.94
N VAL A 106 3.87 0.30 -5.69
CA VAL A 106 4.98 -0.65 -5.89
C VAL A 106 4.91 -1.78 -4.87
N THR A 107 4.64 -1.47 -3.60
CA THR A 107 4.53 -2.52 -2.57
C THR A 107 3.30 -3.39 -2.80
N ALA A 108 2.17 -2.82 -3.27
CA ALA A 108 1.05 -3.62 -3.72
C ALA A 108 1.48 -4.60 -4.82
N ALA A 109 2.14 -4.13 -5.89
CA ALA A 109 2.59 -5.00 -6.98
C ALA A 109 3.55 -6.10 -6.52
N MET A 110 4.47 -5.78 -5.60
CA MET A 110 5.39 -6.76 -5.02
C MET A 110 4.66 -7.83 -4.22
N VAL A 111 3.76 -7.43 -3.31
CA VAL A 111 2.97 -8.37 -2.49
C VAL A 111 2.05 -9.22 -3.36
N ASN A 112 1.44 -8.63 -4.40
CA ASN A 112 0.66 -9.33 -5.42
C ASN A 112 1.45 -10.46 -6.13
N ALA A 113 2.75 -10.28 -6.30
CA ALA A 113 3.59 -11.24 -7.01
C ALA A 113 4.09 -12.40 -6.13
N LEU A 114 3.92 -12.32 -4.80
CA LEU A 114 4.42 -13.32 -3.87
C LEU A 114 3.39 -14.44 -3.62
N PRO A 115 3.70 -15.70 -3.95
CA PRO A 115 2.76 -16.82 -3.75
C PRO A 115 2.56 -17.20 -2.27
N SER A 116 3.41 -16.70 -1.37
CA SER A 116 3.38 -17.02 0.06
C SER A 116 2.50 -16.09 0.91
N VAL A 117 1.94 -15.03 0.33
CA VAL A 117 1.09 -14.08 1.06
C VAL A 117 -0.37 -14.32 0.70
N ASN A 118 -1.19 -14.70 1.69
CA ASN A 118 -2.63 -14.83 1.51
C ASN A 118 -3.30 -13.45 1.58
N ARG A 119 -3.33 -12.75 0.45
CA ARG A 119 -3.78 -11.36 0.36
C ARG A 119 -5.26 -11.20 0.70
N ASP A 120 -6.08 -12.15 0.27
CA ASP A 120 -7.53 -12.14 0.54
C ASP A 120 -7.83 -12.23 2.03
N GLU A 121 -7.00 -12.97 2.78
CA GLU A 121 -7.11 -13.04 4.24
C GLU A 121 -6.76 -11.71 4.91
N VAL A 122 -5.68 -11.06 4.46
CA VAL A 122 -5.25 -9.77 5.03
C VAL A 122 -6.28 -8.68 4.75
N ASP A 123 -6.72 -8.55 3.50
CA ASP A 123 -7.72 -7.54 3.13
C ASP A 123 -9.04 -7.79 3.88
N LYS A 124 -9.49 -9.05 3.99
CA LYS A 124 -10.71 -9.41 4.73
C LYS A 124 -10.63 -9.11 6.23
N ASP A 125 -9.49 -9.35 6.85
CA ASP A 125 -9.28 -9.04 8.27
C ASP A 125 -9.28 -7.53 8.51
N ILE A 126 -8.62 -6.75 7.64
CA ILE A 126 -8.62 -5.28 7.71
C ILE A 126 -10.04 -4.74 7.54
N GLU A 127 -10.76 -5.18 6.51
CA GLU A 127 -12.15 -4.79 6.26
C GLU A 127 -13.08 -5.16 7.44
N GLY A 128 -12.92 -6.36 8.00
CA GLY A 128 -13.71 -6.83 9.14
C GLY A 128 -13.48 -6.00 10.41
N ALA A 129 -12.26 -5.50 10.59
CA ALA A 129 -11.88 -4.70 11.75
C ALA A 129 -12.27 -3.21 11.61
N LYS A 130 -12.49 -2.72 10.37
CA LYS A 130 -12.74 -1.30 10.05
C LYS A 130 -13.92 -0.69 10.82
N SER A 131 -15.05 -1.39 10.88
CA SER A 131 -16.23 -0.91 11.61
C SER A 131 -15.98 -0.71 13.10
N TRP A 132 -15.14 -1.56 13.70
CA TRP A 132 -14.75 -1.44 15.09
C TRP A 132 -13.72 -0.31 15.29
N ILE A 133 -12.76 -0.14 14.36
CA ILE A 133 -11.82 1.00 14.39
C ILE A 133 -12.60 2.30 14.40
N ASP A 134 -13.52 2.44 13.45
CA ASP A 134 -14.26 3.68 13.27
C ASP A 134 -15.12 4.00 14.50
N ALA A 135 -15.69 2.97 15.14
CA ALA A 135 -16.46 3.12 16.38
C ALA A 135 -15.61 3.45 17.61
N LYS A 136 -14.33 3.09 17.62
CA LYS A 136 -13.41 3.26 18.76
C LYS A 136 -12.30 4.26 18.51
N LYS A 137 -12.32 4.96 17.37
CA LYS A 137 -11.26 5.85 16.91
C LYS A 137 -10.91 6.96 17.91
N ASP A 138 -11.89 7.47 18.64
CA ASP A 138 -11.70 8.54 19.64
C ASP A 138 -11.17 8.01 20.99
N GLU A 139 -11.26 6.69 21.22
CA GLU A 139 -10.70 5.99 22.39
C GLU A 139 -9.31 5.39 22.10
N LEU A 140 -8.91 5.33 20.81
CA LEU A 140 -7.66 4.78 20.28
C LEU A 140 -6.64 5.87 19.93
#